data_AF-A0A0C2D113-F1
#
_entry.id   AF-A0A0C2D113-F1
#
_cell.length_a   1.000
_cell.length_b   1.000
_cell.length_c   1.000
_cell.angle_alpha   90.00
_cell.angle_beta   90.00
_cell.angle_gamma   90.00
#
_symmetry.space_group_name_H-M   'P 1'
#
loop_
_entity.id
_entity.type
_entity.pdbx_description
1 polymer ?
#
loop_
_entity_poly.entity_id
_entity_poly.type
_entity_poly.pdbx_seq_one_letter_code
_entity_poly.pdbx_strand_id
1 'polypeptide(L)'
;MERKLRYLEREIKKDQIPMLDTGENPDAPQPREMIDLEATFEKLENELREVNRNEETLKKNFSELTELKHILRKTQTFFEEIYFGQ
;
A
#
# COMPACT_ATOMS: atom_id res chain seq x y z
N MET A 1 -7.38 -4.46 20.80
CA MET A 1 -5.94 -4.69 20.54
C MET A 1 -5.59 -5.90 19.64
N GLU A 2 -5.93 -7.16 19.97
CA GLU A 2 -5.46 -8.37 19.23
C GLU A 2 -5.71 -8.33 17.71
N ARG A 3 -6.91 -7.93 17.28
CA ARG A 3 -7.23 -7.79 15.84
C ARG A 3 -6.30 -6.82 15.11
N LYS A 4 -5.92 -5.72 15.76
CA LYS A 4 -5.04 -4.68 15.20
C LYS A 4 -3.63 -5.27 15.02
N LEU A 5 -3.11 -5.94 16.04
CA LEU A 5 -1.82 -6.64 15.98
C LEU A 5 -1.76 -7.69 14.87
N ARG A 6 -2.79 -8.54 14.76
CA ARG A 6 -2.89 -9.53 13.66
C ARG A 6 -2.98 -8.89 12.28
N TYR A 7 -3.51 -7.68 12.17
CA TYR A 7 -3.50 -6.93 10.90
C TYR A 7 -2.08 -6.45 10.59
N LEU A 8 -1.44 -5.75 11.52
CA LEU A 8 -0.07 -5.24 11.36
C LEU A 8 0.92 -6.36 11.03
N GLU A 9 0.88 -7.47 11.75
CA GLU A 9 1.75 -8.62 11.52
C GLU A 9 1.60 -9.20 10.11
N ARG A 10 0.37 -9.24 9.59
CA ARG A 10 0.11 -9.71 8.23
C ARG A 10 0.67 -8.76 7.18
N GLU A 11 0.53 -7.45 7.37
CA GLU A 11 1.10 -6.46 6.45
C GLU A 11 2.64 -6.53 6.45
N ILE A 12 3.27 -6.62 7.62
CA ILE A 12 4.72 -6.78 7.74
C ILE A 12 5.22 -8.04 7.01
N LYS A 13 4.53 -9.18 7.21
CA LYS A 13 4.85 -10.44 6.52
C LYS A 13 4.63 -10.35 5.02
N LYS A 14 3.56 -9.68 4.57
CA LYS A 14 3.24 -9.47 3.15
C LYS A 14 4.37 -8.70 2.44
N ASP A 15 4.94 -7.70 3.12
CA ASP A 15 6.03 -6.89 2.59
C ASP A 15 7.43 -7.49 2.87
N GLN A 16 7.47 -8.73 3.38
CA GLN A 16 8.70 -9.48 3.68
C GLN A 16 9.66 -8.73 4.62
N ILE A 17 9.11 -7.90 5.51
CA ILE A 17 9.89 -7.17 6.49
C ILE A 17 10.30 -8.16 7.60
N PRO A 18 11.60 -8.32 7.88
CA PRO A 18 12.06 -9.25 8.92
C PRO A 18 11.63 -8.77 10.30
N MET A 19 10.89 -9.62 11.01
CA MET A 19 10.55 -9.38 12.41
C MET A 19 11.62 -10.01 13.31
N LEU A 20 12.16 -9.21 14.23
CA LEU A 20 13.06 -9.70 15.27
C LEU A 20 12.23 -10.47 16.29
N ASP A 21 12.51 -11.77 16.44
CA ASP A 21 12.05 -12.55 17.58
C ASP A 21 13.13 -12.50 18.65
N THR A 22 12.85 -11.79 19.74
CA THR A 22 13.77 -11.64 20.86
C THR A 22 13.77 -12.86 21.78
N GLY A 23 12.87 -13.83 21.60
CA GLY A 23 12.75 -15.04 22.44
C GLY A 23 12.30 -14.78 23.88
N GLU A 24 12.38 -13.54 24.35
CA GLU A 24 11.90 -13.07 25.64
C GLU A 24 10.51 -12.47 25.52
N ASN A 25 9.57 -12.97 26.33
CA ASN A 25 8.25 -12.38 26.46
C ASN A 25 8.29 -11.32 27.56
N PRO A 26 8.04 -10.03 27.26
CA PRO A 26 8.15 -8.98 28.26
C PRO A 26 7.08 -9.13 29.34
N ASP A 27 7.35 -8.55 30.51
CA ASP A 27 6.35 -8.44 31.58
C ASP A 27 5.12 -7.66 31.11
N ALA A 28 3.97 -8.00 31.68
CA ALA A 28 2.71 -7.36 31.31
C ALA A 28 2.78 -5.85 31.58
N PRO A 29 2.46 -5.00 30.57
CA PRO A 29 2.51 -3.55 30.73
C PRO A 29 1.45 -3.06 31.72
N GLN A 30 1.69 -1.90 32.32
CA GLN A 30 0.70 -1.32 33.24
C GLN A 30 -0.58 -0.90 32.50
N PRO A 31 -1.75 -0.85 33.18
CA PRO A 31 -3.01 -0.50 32.53
C PRO A 31 -2.99 0.84 31.77
N ARG A 32 -2.23 1.83 32.26
CA ARG A 32 -2.06 3.12 31.58
C ARG A 32 -1.28 2.98 30.28
N GLU A 33 -0.16 2.26 30.31
CA GLU A 33 0.68 2.00 29.13
C GLU A 33 -0.09 1.20 28.09
N MET A 34 -0.97 0.30 28.52
CA MET A 34 -1.85 -0.45 27.61
C MET A 34 -2.81 0.46 26.82
N ILE A 35 -3.33 1.53 27.44
CA ILE A 35 -4.20 2.50 26.75
C ILE A 35 -3.40 3.28 25.70
N ASP A 36 -2.22 3.77 26.07
CA ASP A 36 -1.34 4.52 25.15
C ASP A 36 -0.90 3.64 23.96
N LEU A 37 -0.63 2.36 24.23
CA LEU A 37 -0.28 1.37 23.23
C LEU A 37 -1.47 1.07 22.30
N GLU A 38 -2.69 0.98 22.82
CA GLU A 38 -3.89 0.79 21.99
C GLU A 38 -4.14 1.98 21.05
N ALA A 39 -3.96 3.21 21.54
CA ALA A 39 -4.08 4.42 20.73
C ALA A 39 -3.02 4.45 19.63
N THR A 40 -1.78 4.06 19.96
CA THR A 40 -0.68 3.98 18.99
C THR A 40 -0.97 2.95 17.89
N PHE A 41 -1.43 1.75 18.26
CA PHE A 41 -1.80 0.72 17.28
C PHE A 41 -3.00 1.10 16.42
N GLU A 42 -3.97 1.84 16.97
CA GLU A 42 -5.10 2.35 16.18
C GLU A 42 -4.65 3.34 15.12
N LYS A 43 -3.81 4.29 15.50
CA LYS A 43 -3.25 5.27 14.59
C LYS A 43 -2.46 4.57 13.47
N LEU A 44 -1.60 3.62 13.83
CA LEU A 44 -0.79 2.87 12.87
C LEU A 44 -1.64 2.04 11.90
N GLU A 45 -2.71 1.38 12.39
CA GLU A 45 -3.64 0.64 11.53
C GLU A 45 -4.32 1.55 10.50
N ASN A 46 -4.76 2.74 10.94
CA ASN A 46 -5.42 3.70 10.06
C ASN A 46 -4.47 4.27 9.01
N GLU A 47 -3.25 4.65 9.41
CA GLU A 47 -2.22 5.16 8.51
C GLU A 47 -1.84 4.12 7.45
N LEU A 48 -1.62 2.86 7.84
CA LEU A 48 -1.30 1.79 6.88
C LEU A 48 -2.45 1.53 5.89
N ARG A 49 -3.69 1.52 6.36
CA ARG A 49 -4.85 1.36 5.46
C ARG A 49 -4.96 2.49 4.46
N GLU A 50 -4.72 3.72 4.90
CA GLU A 50 -4.75 4.89 4.03
C GLU A 50 -3.64 4.83 2.98
N VAL A 51 -2.41 4.54 3.40
CA VAL A 51 -1.26 4.39 2.49
C VAL A 51 -1.52 3.29 1.46
N ASN A 52 -1.98 2.11 1.89
CA ASN A 52 -2.29 1.00 0.99
C ASN A 52 -3.37 1.37 -0.04
N ARG A 53 -4.46 2.02 0.40
CA ARG A 53 -5.53 2.48 -0.50
C ARG A 53 -5.02 3.52 -1.50
N ASN A 54 -4.17 4.44 -1.05
CA ASN A 54 -3.57 5.45 -1.90
C ASN A 54 -2.62 4.82 -2.92
N GLU A 55 -1.83 3.81 -2.52
CA GLU A 55 -0.95 3.06 -3.41
C GLU A 55 -1.73 2.33 -4.51
N GLU A 56 -2.81 1.62 -4.16
CA GLU A 56 -3.69 0.96 -5.12
C GLU A 56 -4.30 1.96 -6.12
N THR A 57 -4.81 3.08 -5.61
CA THR A 57 -5.39 4.15 -6.43
C THR A 57 -4.34 4.74 -7.39
N LEU A 58 -3.13 4.99 -6.89
CA LEU A 58 -2.04 5.52 -7.70
C LEU A 58 -1.62 4.54 -8.80
N LYS A 59 -1.49 3.25 -8.49
CA LYS A 59 -1.18 2.19 -9.47
C LYS A 59 -2.25 2.12 -10.55
N LYS A 60 -3.53 2.18 -10.18
CA LYS A 60 -4.66 2.19 -11.13
C LYS A 60 -4.59 3.41 -12.06
N ASN A 61 -4.46 4.61 -11.50
CA ASN A 61 -4.37 5.84 -12.29
C ASN A 61 -3.18 5.81 -13.26
N PHE A 62 -2.03 5.30 -12.80
CA PHE A 62 -0.85 5.17 -13.63
C PHE A 62 -1.07 4.23 -14.83
N SER A 63 -1.71 3.07 -14.61
CA SER A 63 -2.04 2.12 -15.68
C SER A 63 -3.00 2.73 -16.70
N GLU A 64 -4.08 3.36 -16.25
CA GLU A 64 -5.06 4.02 -17.12
C GLU A 64 -4.42 5.12 -17.98
N LEU A 65 -3.58 5.96 -17.38
CA LEU A 65 -2.83 7.00 -18.11
C LEU A 65 -1.82 6.40 -19.09
N THR A 66 -1.19 5.29 -18.73
CA THR A 66 -0.24 4.59 -19.60
C THR A 66 -0.95 4.01 -20.82
N GLU A 67 -2.11 3.39 -20.64
CA GLU A 67 -2.94 2.87 -21.74
C GLU A 67 -3.39 4.01 -22.66
N LEU A 68 -3.90 5.10 -22.10
CA LEU A 68 -4.31 6.28 -22.88
C LEU A 68 -3.13 6.84 -23.70
N LYS A 69 -1.94 6.95 -23.09
CA LYS A 69 -0.72 7.36 -23.80
C LYS A 69 -0.38 6.43 -24.96
N HIS A 70 -0.57 5.12 -24.81
CA HIS A 70 -0.33 4.15 -25.89
C HIS A 70 -1.34 4.29 -27.02
N ILE A 71 -2.63 4.50 -26.70
CA ILE A 71 -3.68 4.72 -27.69
C ILE A 71 -3.36 5.98 -28.50
N LEU A 72 -3.05 7.10 -27.84
CA LEU A 72 -2.72 8.35 -28.52
C LEU A 72 -1.54 8.21 -29.49
N ARG A 73 -0.47 7.50 -29.07
CA ARG A 73 0.69 7.22 -29.93
C ARG A 73 0.32 6.39 -31.15
N LYS A 74 -0.43 5.29 -30.96
CA LYS A 74 -0.84 4.42 -32.07
C LYS A 74 -1.77 5.14 -33.04
N THR A 75 -2.71 5.93 -32.52
CA THR A 75 -3.63 6.73 -33.34
C THR A 75 -2.87 7.77 -34.16
N GLN A 76 -1.86 8.42 -33.57
CA GLN A 76 -1.01 9.35 -34.31
C GLN A 76 -0.25 8.63 -35.45
N THR A 77 0.42 7.51 -35.16
CA THR A 77 1.11 6.72 -36.19
C THR A 77 0.15 6.25 -37.30
N PHE A 78 -1.04 5.78 -36.93
CA PHE A 78 -2.06 5.36 -37.90
C PHE A 78 -2.46 6.49 -38.85
N PHE A 79 -2.67 7.70 -38.33
CA PHE A 79 -2.97 8.85 -39.19
C PHE A 79 -1.78 9.25 -40.06
N GLU A 80 -0.55 9.27 -39.52
CA GLU A 80 0.66 9.57 -40.29
C GLU A 80 0.82 8.58 -41.48
N GLU A 81 0.62 7.28 -41.28
CA GLU A 81 0.69 6.28 -42.36
C GLU A 81 -0.36 6.50 -43.45
N ILE A 82 -1.59 6.86 -43.10
CA ILE A 82 -2.67 7.12 -44.07
C ILE A 82 -2.41 8.39 -44.89
N TYR A 83 -1.86 9.44 -44.26
CA TYR A 83 -1.65 10.73 -44.93
C TYR A 83 -0.36 10.81 -45.76
N PHE A 84 0.67 10.02 -45.42
CA PHE A 84 1.95 10.00 -46.16
C PHE A 84 2.10 8.77 -47.07
N GLY A 85 1.17 7.82 -47.04
CA GLY A 85 1.15 6.62 -47.88
C GLY A 85 0.48 6.76 -49.26
N GLN A 86 0.24 7.99 -49.76
CA GLN A 86 -0.17 8.24 -51.15
C GLN A 86 1.03 8.55 -52.05
#